data_AF-A0A7J4NW49-F1
#
_entry.id   AF-A0A7J4NW49-F1
#
_cell.length_a   1.000
_cell.length_b   1.000
_cell.length_c   1.000
_cell.angle_alpha   90.00
_cell.angle_beta   90.00
_cell.angle_gamma   90.00
#
_symmetry.space_group_name_H-M   'P 1'
#
loop_
_entity.id
_entity.type
_entity.pdbx_description
1 polymer ?
#
loop_
_entity_poly.entity_id
_entity_poly.type
_entity_poly.pdbx_seq_one_letter_code
_entity_poly.pdbx_strand_id
1 'polypeptide(L)' 'MKKEYLEIGSSIGAVAVFIILIVIVNTTFSAYAAFGNVAILLVFVIIVGLIGLKLAEISN' A
#
# COMPACT_ATOMS: atom_id res chain seq x y z
N MET A 1 -16.75 -4.86 13.10
CA MET A 1 -17.00 -3.80 12.10
C MET A 1 -17.56 -4.45 10.86
N LYS A 2 -18.48 -3.82 10.12
CA LYS A 2 -18.96 -4.43 8.85
C LYS A 2 -17.75 -4.61 7.92
N LYS A 3 -17.63 -5.78 7.29
CA LYS A 3 -16.52 -6.17 6.41
C LYS A 3 -16.17 -5.07 5.39
N GLU A 4 -17.20 -4.44 4.84
CA GLU A 4 -17.08 -3.29 3.91
C GLU A 4 -16.23 -2.14 4.48
N TYR A 5 -16.36 -1.81 5.77
CA TYR A 5 -15.56 -0.74 6.38
C TYR A 5 -14.08 -1.15 6.55
N LEU A 6 -13.78 -2.44 6.71
CA LEU A 6 -12.40 -2.93 6.77
C LEU A 6 -11.77 -2.95 5.37
N GLU A 7 -12.52 -3.30 4.33
CA GLU A 7 -12.08 -3.24 2.93
C GLU A 7 -11.78 -1.79 2.51
N ILE A 8 -12.69 -0.86 2.81
CA ILE A 8 -12.51 0.56 2.51
C ILE A 8 -11.37 1.16 3.34
N GLY A 9 -11.35 0.91 4.65
CA GLY A 9 -10.32 1.45 5.54
C GLY A 9 -8.91 0.96 5.18
N SER A 10 -8.77 -0.32 4.85
CA SER A 10 -7.47 -0.88 4.44
C SER A 10 -7.02 -0.36 3.07
N SER A 11 -7.93 -0.18 2.12
CA SER A 11 -7.62 0.39 0.80
C SER A 11 -7.16 1.85 0.91
N ILE A 12 -7.88 2.68 1.67
CA ILE A 12 -7.51 4.08 1.90
C ILE A 12 -6.16 4.16 2.63
N GLY A 13 -5.97 3.34 3.66
CA GLY A 13 -4.71 3.28 4.42
C GLY A 13 -3.52 2.90 3.54
N ALA A 14 -3.68 1.89 2.68
CA ALA A 14 -2.62 1.45 1.78
C ALA A 14 -2.23 2.55 0.79
N VAL A 15 -3.20 3.25 0.20
CA VAL A 15 -2.94 4.36 -0.74
C VAL A 15 -2.26 5.55 -0.03
N ALA A 16 -2.70 5.89 1.18
CA ALA A 16 -2.08 6.97 1.96
C ALA A 16 -0.61 6.68 2.26
N VAL A 17 -0.30 5.46 2.71
CA VAL A 17 1.08 5.03 2.97
C VAL A 17 1.91 5.04 1.68
N PHE A 18 1.35 4.57 0.57
CA PHE A 18 2.01 4.59 -0.73
C PHE A 18 2.43 6.00 -1.15
N ILE A 19 1.51 6.97 -1.05
CA ILE A 19 1.79 8.37 -1.41
C ILE A 19 2.89 8.95 -0.52
N ILE A 20 2.84 8.72 0.80
CA ILE A 20 3.84 9.22 1.74
C ILE A 20 5.23 8.69 1.39
N LEU A 21 5.35 7.38 1.12
CA LEU A 21 6.62 6.76 0.75
C LEU A 21 7.18 7.32 -0.56
N ILE A 22 6.33 7.51 -1.57
CA ILE A 22 6.73 8.14 -2.84
C ILE A 22 7.24 9.56 -2.59
N VAL A 23 6.52 10.38 -1.82
CA VAL A 23 6.96 11.75 -1.51
C VAL A 23 8.30 11.74 -0.79
N ILE A 24 8.48 10.89 0.22
CA ILE A 24 9.74 10.80 0.97
C ILE A 24 10.90 10.42 0.04
N VAL A 25 10.72 9.42 -0.81
CA VAL A 25 11.77 8.97 -1.74
C VAL A 25 12.13 10.06 -2.74
N ASN A 26 11.15 10.74 -3.34
CA ASN A 26 11.43 11.75 -4.36
C ASN A 26 11.97 13.06 -3.77
N THR A 27 11.73 13.35 -2.49
CA THR A 27 12.23 14.56 -1.82
C THR A 27 13.57 14.34 -1.12
N THR A 28 13.74 13.20 -0.43
CA THR A 28 14.92 12.93 0.42
C THR A 28 16.00 12.13 -0.32
N PHE A 29 15.60 11.25 -1.25
CA PHE A 29 16.49 10.33 -1.96
C PHE A 29 16.38 10.50 -3.49
N SER A 30 16.30 11.75 -3.95
CA SER A 30 16.03 12.10 -5.36
C SER A 30 16.97 11.42 -6.37
N ALA A 31 18.25 11.24 -6.03
CA ALA A 31 19.24 10.55 -6.86
C ALA A 31 18.89 9.08 -7.15
N TYR A 32 18.11 8.43 -6.29
CA TYR A 32 17.69 7.02 -6.42
C TYR A 32 16.18 6.88 -6.60
N ALA A 33 15.46 7.98 -6.87
CA ALA A 33 14.01 8.01 -6.87
C ALA A 33 13.38 6.98 -7.82
N ALA A 34 13.96 6.77 -9.00
CA ALA A 34 13.48 5.76 -9.95
C ALA A 34 13.47 4.34 -9.35
N PHE A 35 14.58 3.92 -8.75
CA PHE A 35 14.69 2.61 -8.10
C PHE A 35 13.82 2.51 -6.85
N GLY A 36 13.80 3.57 -6.03
CA GLY A 36 12.98 3.64 -4.83
C GLY A 36 11.48 3.55 -5.13
N ASN A 37 11.01 4.23 -6.18
CA ASN A 37 9.61 4.17 -6.61
C ASN A 37 9.21 2.75 -7.05
N VAL A 38 10.09 2.04 -7.77
CA VAL A 38 9.85 0.63 -8.16
C VAL A 38 9.78 -0.28 -6.94
N ALA A 39 10.68 -0.10 -5.97
CA ALA A 39 10.67 -0.86 -4.73
C ALA A 39 9.39 -0.60 -3.92
N ILE A 40 8.96 0.67 -3.80
CA ILE A 40 7.72 1.05 -3.12
C ILE A 40 6.50 0.42 -3.82
N LEU A 41 6.45 0.44 -5.16
CA LEU A 41 5.39 -0.21 -5.93
C LEU A 41 5.32 -1.71 -5.66
N LEU A 42 6.47 -2.40 -5.63
CA LEU A 42 6.52 -3.83 -5.34
C LEU A 42 5.97 -4.13 -3.93
N VAL A 43 6.40 -3.37 -2.92
CA VAL A 43 5.91 -3.51 -1.55
C VAL A 43 4.41 -3.24 -1.46
N PHE A 44 3.92 -2.21 -2.15
CA PHE A 44 2.50 -1.87 -2.19
C PHE A 44 1.65 -3.01 -2.75
N VAL A 45 2.06 -3.59 -3.88
CA VAL A 45 1.36 -4.73 -4.50
C VAL A 45 1.32 -5.93 -3.57
N ILE A 46 2.44 -6.25 -2.90
CA ILE A 46 2.49 -7.36 -1.93
C ILE A 46 1.53 -7.10 -0.76
N ILE A 47 1.55 -5.90 -0.17
CA ILE A 47 0.69 -5.57 0.98
C ILE A 47 -0.79 -5.63 0.59
N VAL A 48 -1.19 -5.01 -0.52
CA VAL A 48 -2.58 -5.02 -0.98
C VAL A 48 -3.03 -6.44 -1.33
N GLY A 49 -2.15 -7.24 -1.96
CA GLY A 49 -2.43 -8.64 -2.25
C GLY A 49 -2.66 -9.48 -0.98
N LEU A 50 -1.82 -9.31 0.05
CA LEU A 50 -1.98 -10.00 1.33
C LEU A 50 -3.23 -9.55 2.09
N ILE A 51 -3.53 -8.26 2.08
CA ILE A 51 -4.75 -7.70 2.68
C ILE A 51 -5.99 -8.26 1.97
N GLY A 52 -6.00 -8.27 0.63
CA GLY A 52 -7.08 -8.83 -0.16
C GLY A 52 -7.31 -10.32 0.12
N LEU A 53 -6.22 -11.09 0.22
CA LEU A 53 -6.28 -12.51 0.59
C LEU A 53 -6.88 -12.71 1.99
N LYS A 54 -6.43 -11.93 2.98
CA LYS A 54 -6.95 -11.97 4.36
C LYS A 54 -8.42 -11.56 4.44
N LEU A 55 -8.85 -10.55 3.69
CA LEU A 55 -10.25 -10.13 3.64
C LEU A 55 -11.15 -11.17 2.97
N ALA A 56 -10.62 -11.91 2.00
CA ALA A 56 -11.31 -13.04 1.39
C ALA A 56 -11.50 -14.20 2.37
N GLU A 57 -10.48 -14.52 3.20
CA GLU A 57 -10.57 -15.53 4.26
C GLU A 57 -11.63 -15.18 5.33
N ILE A 58 -11.74 -13.90 5.70
CA ILE A 58 -12.74 -13.40 6.69
C ILE A 58 -14.18 -13.46 6.14
N SER A 59 -14.36 -13.70 4.84
CA SER A 59 -15.67 -13.74 4.20
C SER A 59 -16.39 -15.09 4.27
N ASN A 60 -15.79 -16.12 4.87
CA ASN A 60 -16.47 -17.36 5.27
C ASN A 60 -16.87 -17.30 6.75
#